data_AF-A0A933RBB0-F1
#
_entry.id   AF-A0A933RBB0-F1
#
_cell.length_a   1.000
_cell.length_b   1.000
_cell.length_c   1.000
_cell.angle_alpha   90.00
_cell.angle_beta   90.00
_cell.angle_gamma   90.00
#
_symmetry.space_group_name_H-M   'P 1'
#
loop_
_entity.id
_entity.type
_entity.pdbx_description
1 polymer ?
#
loop_
_entity_poly.entity_id
_entity_poly.type
_entity_poly.pdbx_seq_one_letter_code
_entity_poly.pdbx_strand_id
1 'polypeptide(L)'
;MAELLLGGQVDPTTHQRTGAPTTVDSADLTTHGVIVGMTGSGKTGLGIVLVEEALRAGVPALLIDPKGDLTNLCLTFPQLAPADFAPWVNAGDAQKAGMSSPRCATRSTSPSTHPAPRAASGSTSSVRCRRRPT
;
A
#
# COMPACT_ATOMS: atom_id res chain seq x y z
N MET A 1 -13.42 -20.81 12.66
CA MET A 1 -12.33 -19.82 12.67
C MET A 1 -11.62 -19.88 11.33
N ALA A 2 -11.00 -18.77 10.90
CA ALA A 2 -10.42 -18.66 9.56
C ALA A 2 -8.92 -18.97 9.56
N GLU A 3 -8.47 -19.69 8.55
CA GLU A 3 -7.03 -19.81 8.26
C GLU A 3 -6.58 -18.63 7.41
N LEU A 4 -5.67 -17.83 7.95
CA LEU A 4 -5.13 -16.64 7.31
C LEU A 4 -3.78 -16.99 6.66
N LEU A 5 -3.67 -16.85 5.34
CA LEU A 5 -2.43 -17.11 4.62
C LEU A 5 -1.40 -16.00 4.87
N LEU A 6 -0.23 -16.34 5.42
CA LEU A 6 0.89 -15.39 5.58
C LEU A 6 1.83 -15.35 4.38
N GLY A 7 1.91 -16.44 3.64
CA GLY A 7 2.82 -16.58 2.50
C GLY A 7 3.29 -18.01 2.29
N GLY A 8 4.43 -18.19 1.64
CA GLY A 8 5.06 -19.50 1.45
C GLY A 8 6.21 -19.73 2.42
N GLN A 9 6.38 -20.96 2.88
CA GLN A 9 7.55 -21.37 3.65
C GLN A 9 8.84 -21.16 2.85
N VAL A 10 9.88 -20.75 3.55
CA VAL A 10 11.21 -20.52 3.01
C VAL A 10 12.17 -21.48 3.70
N ASP A 11 12.96 -22.18 2.91
CA ASP A 11 14.04 -23.02 3.42
C ASP A 11 15.13 -22.12 4.03
N PRO A 12 15.50 -22.33 5.31
CA PRO A 12 16.44 -21.45 6.00
C PRO A 12 17.88 -21.56 5.49
N THR A 13 18.22 -22.61 4.74
CA THR A 13 19.56 -22.85 4.20
C THR A 13 19.68 -22.30 2.79
N THR A 14 18.71 -22.58 1.93
CA THR A 14 18.75 -22.20 0.51
C THR A 14 18.09 -20.85 0.24
N HIS A 15 17.30 -20.34 1.19
CA HIS A 15 16.50 -19.13 1.09
C HIS A 15 15.48 -19.18 -0.07
N GLN A 16 15.18 -20.37 -0.59
CA GLN A 16 14.18 -20.59 -1.61
C GLN A 16 12.82 -20.92 -1.00
N ARG A 17 11.75 -20.59 -1.73
CA ARG A 17 10.39 -20.97 -1.34
C ARG A 17 10.21 -22.47 -1.55
N THR A 18 9.67 -23.15 -0.55
CA THR A 18 9.38 -24.59 -0.62
C THR A 18 8.09 -24.91 -1.36
N GLY A 19 7.25 -23.89 -1.59
CA GLY A 19 5.91 -24.03 -2.18
C GLY A 19 4.81 -24.39 -1.18
N ALA A 20 5.18 -24.77 0.05
CA ALA A 20 4.21 -25.00 1.11
C ALA A 20 3.65 -23.67 1.65
N PRO A 21 2.34 -23.54 1.87
CA PRO A 21 1.76 -22.34 2.48
C PRO A 21 2.08 -22.28 3.97
N THR A 22 2.24 -21.06 4.48
CA THR A 22 2.27 -20.76 5.90
C THR A 22 0.96 -20.06 6.26
N THR A 23 0.16 -20.67 7.13
CA THR A 23 -1.10 -20.12 7.61
C THR A 23 -1.05 -19.87 9.12
N VAL A 24 -1.93 -18.99 9.61
CA VAL A 24 -2.18 -18.77 11.04
C VAL A 24 -3.69 -18.83 11.27
N ASP A 25 -4.11 -19.49 12.35
CA ASP A 25 -5.53 -19.48 12.73
C ASP A 25 -5.88 -18.11 13.33
N SER A 26 -6.98 -17.52 12.88
CA SER A 26 -7.58 -16.32 13.48
C SER A 26 -7.76 -16.40 15.01
N ALA A 27 -7.89 -17.60 15.58
CA ALA A 27 -7.92 -17.84 17.03
C ALA A 27 -6.70 -17.26 17.74
N ASP A 28 -5.53 -17.44 17.13
CA ASP A 28 -4.24 -17.11 17.70
C ASP A 28 -4.01 -15.60 17.74
N LEU A 29 -4.83 -14.83 17.00
CA LEU A 29 -4.78 -13.37 16.94
C LEU A 29 -5.71 -12.69 17.96
N THR A 30 -6.40 -13.45 18.81
CA THR A 30 -7.30 -12.90 19.84
C THR A 30 -6.55 -12.33 21.06
N THR A 31 -5.26 -12.68 21.22
CA THR A 31 -4.41 -12.27 22.36
C THR A 31 -3.33 -11.26 21.99
N HIS A 32 -3.60 -10.38 21.02
CA HIS A 32 -2.67 -9.41 20.45
C HIS A 32 -1.53 -10.06 19.65
N GLY A 33 -1.14 -9.40 18.56
CA GLY A 33 0.02 -9.76 17.75
C GLY A 33 0.95 -8.57 17.59
N VAL A 34 2.24 -8.83 17.42
CA VAL A 34 3.24 -7.79 17.14
C VAL A 34 4.10 -8.21 15.95
N ILE A 35 4.30 -7.28 15.01
CA ILE A 35 5.18 -7.47 13.86
C ILE A 35 6.38 -6.55 14.04
N VAL A 36 7.57 -7.13 14.19
CA VAL A 36 8.83 -6.40 14.44
C VAL A 36 9.84 -6.61 13.31
N GLY A 37 10.77 -5.67 13.15
CA GLY A 37 11.79 -5.70 12.09
C GLY A 37 12.24 -4.32 11.62
N MET A 38 13.34 -4.25 10.89
CA MET A 38 13.91 -3.00 10.36
C MET A 38 13.13 -2.45 9.15
N THR A 39 13.36 -1.20 8.75
CA THR A 39 12.78 -0.64 7.51
C THR A 39 13.18 -1.50 6.30
N GLY A 40 12.24 -1.80 5.41
CA GLY A 40 12.47 -2.67 4.25
C GLY A 40 12.32 -4.17 4.52
N SER A 41 12.12 -4.60 5.77
CA SER A 41 11.95 -6.03 6.12
C SER A 41 10.58 -6.63 5.75
N GLY A 42 9.69 -5.85 5.14
CA GLY A 42 8.36 -6.33 4.72
C GLY A 42 7.25 -6.27 5.76
N LYS A 43 7.44 -5.65 6.94
CA LYS A 43 6.39 -5.55 7.98
C LYS A 43 5.05 -5.01 7.47
N THR A 44 5.09 -3.91 6.71
CA THR A 44 3.89 -3.32 6.11
C THR A 44 3.25 -4.28 5.12
N GLY A 45 4.04 -4.96 4.29
CA GLY A 45 3.53 -5.97 3.35
C GLY A 45 2.86 -7.15 4.07
N LEU A 46 3.47 -7.65 5.15
CA LEU A 46 2.86 -8.70 5.98
C LEU A 46 1.53 -8.25 6.61
N GLY A 47 1.49 -7.01 7.11
CA GLY A 47 0.25 -6.43 7.66
C GLY A 47 -0.85 -6.31 6.60
N ILE A 48 -0.50 -5.96 5.37
CA ILE A 48 -1.46 -5.89 4.24
C ILE A 48 -2.03 -7.27 3.94
N VAL A 49 -1.17 -8.30 3.84
CA VAL A 49 -1.61 -9.68 3.61
C VAL A 49 -2.58 -10.15 4.70
N LEU A 50 -2.25 -9.89 5.97
CA LEU A 50 -3.14 -10.22 7.09
C LEU A 50 -4.50 -9.52 6.99
N VAL A 51 -4.53 -8.24 6.61
CA VAL A 51 -5.77 -7.49 6.41
C VAL A 51 -6.58 -8.06 5.26
N GLU A 52 -5.95 -8.34 4.12
CA GLU A 52 -6.60 -8.94 2.95
C GLU A 52 -7.24 -10.29 3.30
N GLU A 53 -6.52 -11.14 4.03
CA GLU A 53 -7.02 -12.45 4.46
C GLU A 53 -8.14 -12.34 5.50
N ALA A 54 -8.04 -11.40 6.45
CA ALA A 54 -9.10 -11.14 7.42
C ALA A 54 -10.38 -10.66 6.73
N LEU A 55 -10.27 -9.73 5.78
CA LEU A 55 -11.40 -9.24 4.99
C LEU A 55 -11.99 -10.35 4.10
N ARG A 56 -11.15 -11.19 3.49
CA ARG A 56 -11.57 -12.36 2.69
C ARG A 56 -12.36 -13.37 3.53
N ALA A 57 -12.01 -13.50 4.80
CA ALA A 57 -12.73 -14.34 5.77
C ALA A 57 -13.97 -13.67 6.38
N GLY A 58 -14.32 -12.44 5.98
CA GLY A 58 -15.46 -11.70 6.52
C GLY A 58 -15.23 -11.15 7.94
N VAL A 59 -13.98 -11.07 8.39
CA VAL A 59 -13.63 -10.51 9.70
C VAL A 59 -13.56 -8.98 9.56
N PRO A 60 -14.34 -8.21 10.34
CA PRO A 60 -14.27 -6.76 10.28
C PRO A 60 -12.93 -6.27 10.83
N ALA A 61 -12.30 -5.32 10.13
CA ALA A 61 -11.00 -4.76 10.50
C ALA A 61 -11.07 -3.23 10.68
N LEU A 62 -10.57 -2.74 11.81
CA LEU A 62 -10.30 -1.32 12.06
C LEU A 62 -8.81 -1.08 11.98
N LEU A 63 -8.36 -0.29 11.01
CA LEU A 63 -6.94 -0.02 10.78
C LEU A 63 -6.61 1.41 11.16
N ILE A 64 -5.64 1.57 12.06
CA ILE A 64 -5.07 2.87 12.42
C ILE A 64 -3.70 2.97 11.75
N ASP A 65 -3.64 3.76 10.67
CA ASP A 65 -2.43 3.96 9.88
C ASP A 65 -1.92 5.40 10.02
N PRO A 66 -1.07 5.70 11.01
CA PRO A 66 -0.53 7.04 11.18
C PRO A 66 0.39 7.46 10.03
N LYS A 67 0.92 6.50 9.26
CA LYS A 67 1.88 6.75 8.19
C LYS A 67 1.20 7.01 6.84
N GLY A 68 -0.02 6.49 6.66
CA GLY A 68 -0.81 6.61 5.44
C GLY A 68 -0.41 5.61 4.35
N ASP A 69 0.53 4.70 4.63
CA ASP A 69 1.02 3.72 3.66
C ASP A 69 -0.07 2.72 3.23
N LEU A 70 -0.97 2.34 4.13
CA LEU A 70 -2.10 1.42 3.87
C LEU A 70 -3.20 2.09 3.06
N THR A 71 -3.45 3.39 3.25
CA THR A 71 -4.47 4.10 2.47
C THR A 71 -4.15 4.17 0.97
N ASN A 72 -2.89 3.95 0.61
CA ASN A 72 -2.47 3.84 -0.79
C ASN A 72 -3.05 2.60 -1.48
N LEU A 73 -3.46 1.57 -0.74
CA LEU A 73 -4.17 0.42 -1.30
C LEU A 73 -5.51 0.82 -1.92
N CYS A 74 -6.13 1.91 -1.45
CA CYS A 74 -7.36 2.44 -2.03
C CYS A 74 -7.12 3.19 -3.36
N LEU A 75 -5.86 3.41 -3.75
CA LEU A 75 -5.49 4.07 -5.01
C LEU A 75 -5.30 3.02 -6.13
N THR A 76 -6.29 2.15 -6.32
CA THR A 76 -6.32 1.23 -7.46
C THR A 76 -6.88 1.96 -8.68
N PHE A 77 -6.02 2.21 -9.68
CA PHE A 77 -6.38 2.87 -10.93
C PHE A 77 -6.16 1.90 -12.11
N PRO A 78 -7.15 1.04 -12.44
CA PRO A 78 -6.96 -0.01 -13.44
C PRO A 78 -6.57 0.53 -14.83
N GLN A 79 -7.08 1.71 -15.19
CA GLN A 79 -6.85 2.34 -16.49
C GLN A 79 -5.75 3.41 -16.45
N LEU A 80 -5.25 3.76 -15.26
CA LEU A 80 -4.33 4.87 -15.04
C LEU A 80 -4.76 6.14 -15.79
N ALA A 81 -6.06 6.39 -15.95
CA ALA A 81 -6.55 7.50 -16.75
C ALA A 81 -6.40 8.81 -15.97
N PRO A 82 -6.14 9.96 -16.63
CA PRO A 82 -5.98 11.24 -15.92
C PRO A 82 -7.17 11.60 -15.05
N ALA A 83 -8.37 11.22 -15.49
CA ALA A 83 -9.61 11.43 -14.75
C ALA A 83 -9.63 10.67 -13.41
N ASP A 84 -9.01 9.48 -13.33
CA ASP A 84 -8.97 8.66 -12.13
C ASP A 84 -8.17 9.34 -11.00
N PHE A 85 -7.15 10.13 -11.36
CA PHE A 85 -6.30 10.86 -10.42
C PHE A 85 -6.90 12.21 -10.00
N ALA A 86 -7.78 12.79 -10.81
CA ALA A 86 -8.29 14.15 -10.59
C ALA A 86 -8.94 14.37 -9.20
N PRO A 87 -9.74 13.43 -8.64
CA PRO A 87 -10.32 13.58 -7.30
C PRO A 87 -9.28 13.59 -6.17
N TRP A 88 -8.10 13.01 -6.43
CA TRP A 88 -7.05 12.81 -5.43
C TRP A 88 -5.96 13.88 -5.50
N VAL A 89 -6.02 14.82 -6.45
CA VAL A 89 -5.05 15.92 -6.57
C VAL A 89 -5.28 16.94 -5.46
N ASN A 90 -4.24 17.18 -4.66
CA ASN A 90 -4.24 18.28 -3.70
C ASN A 90 -4.02 19.63 -4.43
N ALA A 91 -5.03 20.51 -4.40
CA ALA A 91 -5.00 21.81 -5.07
C ALA A 91 -3.85 22.72 -4.57
N GLY A 92 -3.54 22.68 -3.28
CA GLY A 92 -2.44 23.46 -2.70
C GLY A 92 -1.06 23.00 -3.18
N ASP A 93 -0.86 21.69 -3.33
CA ASP A 93 0.38 21.15 -3.90
C ASP A 93 0.50 21.44 -5.41
N ALA A 94 -0.61 21.39 -6.15
CA ALA A 94 -0.64 21.79 -7.56
C ALA A 94 -0.24 23.27 -7.74
N GLN A 95 -0.81 24.15 -6.91
CA GLN A 95 -0.49 25.57 -6.92
C GLN A 95 0.97 25.86 -6.55
N LYS A 96 1.49 25.25 -5.48
CA LYS A 96 2.91 25.37 -5.08
C LYS A 96 3.85 24.91 -6.20
N ALA A 97 3.44 23.89 -6.95
CA ALA A 97 4.21 23.39 -8.07
C ALA A 97 4.02 24.19 -9.37
N GLY A 98 3.17 25.23 -9.38
CA GLY A 98 2.90 26.09 -10.52
C GLY A 98 2.07 25.42 -11.62
N MET A 99 1.21 24.47 -11.26
CA MET A 99 0.36 23.72 -12.20
C MET A 99 -1.10 23.76 -11.79
N SER A 100 -1.99 23.62 -12.76
CA SER A 100 -3.42 23.41 -12.52
C SER A 100 -3.70 21.95 -12.15
N SER A 101 -4.78 21.70 -11.39
CA SER A 101 -5.17 20.33 -11.00
C SER A 101 -5.35 19.35 -12.18
N PRO A 102 -5.95 19.74 -13.32
CA PRO A 102 -6.06 18.86 -14.48
C PRO A 102 -4.69 18.49 -15.04
N ARG A 103 -3.77 19.46 -15.14
CA ARG A 103 -2.39 19.23 -15.61
C ARG A 103 -1.61 18.34 -14.65
N CYS A 104 -1.88 18.46 -13.35
CA CYS A 104 -1.33 17.58 -12.33
C CYS A 104 -1.79 16.13 -12.51
N ALA A 105 -3.09 15.93 -12.74
CA ALA A 105 -3.69 14.61 -12.92
C ALA A 105 -3.16 13.91 -14.18
N THR A 106 -3.08 14.62 -15.33
CA THR A 106 -2.46 14.08 -16.55
C THR A 106 -0.99 13.72 -16.36
N ARG A 107 -0.25 14.46 -15.55
CA ARG A 107 1.17 14.15 -15.33
C ARG A 107 1.35 12.90 -14.46
N SER A 108 0.40 12.61 -13.59
CA SER A 108 0.41 11.43 -12.71
C SER A 108 0.13 10.12 -13.45
N THR A 109 -0.33 10.17 -14.71
CA THR A 109 -0.52 8.99 -15.57
C THR A 109 0.73 8.55 -16.31
N SER A 110 1.77 9.41 -16.37
CA SER A 110 3.03 9.06 -17.01
C SER A 110 3.69 7.94 -16.21
N PRO A 111 4.05 6.80 -16.84
CA PRO A 111 4.91 5.81 -16.21
C PRO A 111 6.29 6.46 -16.08
N SER A 112 6.57 7.07 -14.92
CA SER A 112 7.94 7.50 -14.64
C SER A 112 8.83 6.25 -14.61
N THR A 113 10.11 6.40 -14.95
CA THR A 113 11.16 5.38 -14.89
C THR A 113 11.41 4.76 -13.50
N HIS A 114 10.51 4.99 -12.54
CA HIS A 114 10.44 4.36 -11.23
C HIS A 114 9.07 3.68 -11.03
N PRO A 115 9.02 2.52 -10.34
CA PRO A 115 7.83 1.68 -10.29
C PRO A 115 6.71 2.41 -9.54
N ALA A 116 5.56 2.52 -10.22
CA ALA A 116 4.28 3.07 -9.77
C ALA A 116 4.26 4.57 -9.42
N PRO A 117 3.10 5.25 -9.56
CA PRO A 117 2.89 6.55 -8.92
C PRO A 117 3.08 6.33 -7.43
N ARG A 118 4.21 6.79 -6.86
CA ARG A 118 4.40 6.83 -5.42
C ARG A 118 3.34 7.76 -4.85
N ALA A 119 2.25 7.17 -4.37
CA ALA A 119 1.45 7.78 -3.34
C ALA A 119 2.43 8.20 -2.24
N ALA A 120 2.51 9.50 -2.01
CA ALA A 120 3.60 10.07 -1.25
C ALA A 120 3.50 9.57 0.19
N SER A 121 4.58 9.01 0.74
CA SER A 121 4.72 8.76 2.18
C SER A 121 4.35 10.04 2.95
N GLY A 122 3.16 10.08 3.53
CA GLY A 122 2.52 11.26 4.10
C GLY A 122 1.05 10.99 4.37
N SER A 123 0.53 11.58 5.44
CA SER A 123 -0.77 11.32 6.09
C SER A 123 -2.04 11.53 5.24
N THR A 124 -1.91 11.74 3.93
CA THR A 124 -3.03 12.08 3.06
C THR A 124 -2.91 11.29 1.77
N SER A 125 -3.88 10.40 1.54
CA SER A 125 -4.12 9.65 0.30
C SER A 125 -4.36 10.63 -0.85
N SER A 126 -3.29 11.29 -1.31
CA SER A 126 -3.35 12.42 -2.22
C SER A 126 -2.21 12.34 -3.23
N VAL A 127 -2.55 12.65 -4.47
CA VAL A 127 -1.62 12.72 -5.59
C VAL A 127 -0.84 14.03 -5.46
N ARG A 128 0.42 13.93 -5.04
CA ARG A 128 1.28 15.10 -4.84
C ARG A 128 1.90 15.58 -6.14
N CYS A 129 1.65 16.84 -6.48
CA CYS A 129 2.36 17.51 -7.56
C CYS A 129 3.74 17.99 -7.10
N ARG A 130 4.80 17.19 -7.24
CA ARG A 130 6.18 17.67 -7.00
C ARG A 130 6.76 18.36 -8.24
N ARG A 131 7.59 19.39 -8.07
CA ARG A 131 8.46 19.93 -9.13
C ARG A 131 9.62 18.95 -9.34
N ARG A 132 10.07 18.74 -10.59
CA ARG A 132 11.33 18.02 -10.83
C ARG A 132 12.47 18.88 -10.24
N PRO A 133 13.45 18.28 -9.54
CA PRO A 133 14.70 18.97 -9.28
C PRO A 133 15.31 19.31 -10.64
N THR A 134 15.75 20.56 -10.80
CA THR A 134 16.57 21.01 -11.93
C THR A 134 17.91 20.31 -11.93
#